data_AF-A0A7C4G0U9-F1
#
_entry.id   AF-A0A7C4G0U9-F1
#
_cell.length_a   1.000
_cell.length_b   1.000
_cell.length_c   1.000
_cell.angle_alpha   90.00
_cell.angle_beta   90.00
_cell.angle_gamma   90.00
#
_symmetry.space_group_name_H-M   'P 1'
#
loop_
_entity.id
_entity.type
_entity.pdbx_description
1 polymer ?
#
loop_
_entity_poly.entity_id
_entity_poly.type
_entity_poly.pdbx_seq_one_letter_code
_entity_poly.pdbx_strand_id
1 'polypeptide(L)'
;MITMHRQHIGALVRHMNHPQGALGAAFMDEPAAGADFVAQIAQWHASLPEAERIPPSVLRSLAAPALVADVRAALGRDTMIRTWAVCGDPSEKTLVLAAATGEEGDQLKLEWKQTREEFADSLLVWLLQGAETSEPEMKVVMSQAEFAVLLALCDLHSRAAYSAYLTHEPAPAHYEMRFVQQAYEEAVTVDDPRWLLSFSVPLLDEEACRLGAPQVEQALNQLAGRGLIELSGAGVKWTVPGEYLAESFHRRQVMISLDTVASDPQGLLGTHAGLFIRSDQPLWYADIAGGGSVAITGVSLQAARGVLDAFFTPLGPPAPKRQAPPAAPAPPPPAAVEKEWYLSVAGQTEGPMPESALRARIANLPPGALVWNAGLPNWITPQQAGLAPQAAVCRACGANLKPGQRFCVACGSPQQIQ
;
A
#
# COMPACT_ATOMS: atom_id res chain seq x y z
N MET A 1 -22.44 -18.81 4.50
CA MET A 1 -21.87 -17.45 4.47
C MET A 1 -21.94 -16.90 5.88
N ILE A 2 -20.83 -16.42 6.43
CA ILE A 2 -20.71 -15.96 7.82
C ILE A 2 -20.00 -14.61 7.81
N THR A 3 -20.45 -13.65 8.60
CA THR A 3 -19.71 -12.40 8.84
C THR A 3 -19.04 -12.46 10.20
N MET A 4 -17.75 -12.17 10.27
CA MET A 4 -16.99 -12.25 11.51
C MET A 4 -15.93 -11.14 11.61
N HIS A 5 -15.74 -10.64 12.83
CA HIS A 5 -14.70 -9.64 13.13
C HIS A 5 -13.30 -10.25 13.04
N ARG A 6 -12.32 -9.51 12.51
CA ARG A 6 -10.93 -9.95 12.35
C ARG A 6 -10.29 -10.38 13.68
N GLN A 7 -10.64 -9.72 14.77
CA GLN A 7 -10.17 -10.08 16.12
C GLN A 7 -10.73 -11.43 16.60
N HIS A 8 -11.97 -11.77 16.23
CA HIS A 8 -12.56 -13.06 16.55
C HIS A 8 -11.87 -14.17 15.75
N ILE A 9 -11.51 -13.92 14.49
CA ILE A 9 -10.71 -14.86 13.68
C ILE A 9 -9.37 -15.14 14.37
N GLY A 10 -8.65 -14.08 14.75
CA GLY A 10 -7.36 -14.20 15.43
C GLY A 10 -7.45 -14.93 16.78
N ALA A 11 -8.51 -14.69 17.55
CA ALA A 11 -8.76 -15.40 18.80
C ALA A 11 -9.01 -16.90 18.57
N LEU A 12 -9.81 -17.28 17.58
CA LEU A 12 -10.06 -18.69 17.24
C LEU A 12 -8.81 -19.40 16.73
N VAL A 13 -8.04 -18.75 15.84
CA VAL A 13 -6.76 -19.25 15.33
C VAL A 13 -5.78 -19.52 16.46
N ARG A 14 -5.69 -18.58 17.43
CA ARG A 14 -4.85 -18.74 18.63
C ARG A 14 -5.35 -19.87 19.53
N HIS A 15 -6.66 -19.95 19.78
CA HIS A 15 -7.25 -21.00 20.61
C HIS A 15 -6.99 -22.41 20.03
N MET A 16 -7.10 -22.56 18.71
CA MET A 16 -6.89 -23.84 18.02
C MET A 16 -5.41 -24.13 17.68
N ASN A 17 -4.50 -23.23 18.07
CA ASN A 17 -3.06 -23.34 17.84
C ASN A 17 -2.71 -23.56 16.35
N HIS A 18 -3.40 -22.85 15.44
CA HIS A 18 -3.08 -22.90 14.02
C HIS A 18 -1.81 -22.10 13.71
N PRO A 19 -0.95 -22.59 12.79
CA PRO A 19 0.22 -21.84 12.36
C PRO A 19 -0.20 -20.53 11.68
N GLN A 20 0.58 -19.47 11.88
CA GLN A 20 0.37 -18.18 11.23
C GLN A 20 1.41 -17.98 10.13
N GLY A 21 0.94 -17.69 8.92
CA GLY A 21 1.78 -17.41 7.76
C GLY A 21 1.99 -15.91 7.56
N ALA A 22 2.90 -15.55 6.65
CA ALA A 22 3.17 -14.16 6.29
C ALA A 22 1.94 -13.43 5.72
N LEU A 23 1.10 -14.15 4.96
CA LEU A 23 -0.10 -13.59 4.31
C LEU A 23 -1.33 -13.54 5.22
N GLY A 24 -1.33 -14.24 6.36
CA GLY A 24 -2.51 -14.34 7.23
C GLY A 24 -2.88 -13.04 7.94
N ALA A 25 -1.93 -12.12 8.11
CA ALA A 25 -2.14 -10.86 8.81
C ALA A 25 -3.21 -9.95 8.15
N ALA A 26 -3.53 -10.17 6.88
CA ALA A 26 -4.60 -9.43 6.19
C ALA A 26 -6.01 -9.85 6.64
N PHE A 27 -6.17 -11.06 7.20
CA PHE A 27 -7.49 -11.65 7.47
C PHE A 27 -7.85 -11.74 8.96
N MET A 28 -6.88 -11.48 9.82
CA MET A 28 -7.07 -11.59 11.26
C MET A 28 -6.19 -10.57 11.96
N ASP A 29 -6.67 -10.13 13.12
CA ASP A 29 -5.90 -9.29 14.01
C ASP A 29 -5.45 -10.14 15.18
N GLU A 30 -4.19 -10.00 15.57
CA GLU A 30 -3.71 -10.63 16.78
C GLU A 30 -4.38 -9.93 17.97
N PRO A 31 -5.23 -10.63 18.75
CA PRO A 31 -6.02 -9.97 19.77
C PRO A 31 -5.09 -9.37 20.82
N ALA A 32 -5.19 -8.05 21.01
CA ALA A 32 -4.49 -7.34 22.08
C ALA A 32 -4.98 -7.78 23.47
N ALA A 33 -6.20 -8.33 23.54
CA ALA A 33 -6.84 -8.78 24.77
C ALA A 33 -6.22 -10.07 25.33
N GLY A 34 -6.23 -10.18 26.67
CA GLY A 34 -5.65 -11.31 27.42
C GLY A 34 -6.34 -12.66 27.16
N ALA A 35 -5.82 -13.72 27.78
CA ALA A 35 -6.27 -15.10 27.61
C ALA A 35 -7.80 -15.30 27.80
N ASP A 36 -8.43 -14.47 28.63
CA ASP A 36 -9.87 -14.50 28.91
C ASP A 36 -10.72 -14.23 27.67
N PHE A 37 -10.31 -13.28 26.82
CA PHE A 37 -11.03 -12.97 25.59
C PHE A 37 -10.99 -14.15 24.62
N VAL A 38 -9.81 -14.77 24.46
CA VAL A 38 -9.62 -15.95 23.61
C VAL A 38 -10.52 -17.10 24.08
N ALA A 39 -10.59 -17.34 25.38
CA ALA A 39 -11.45 -18.38 25.96
C ALA A 39 -12.94 -18.08 25.74
N GLN A 40 -13.36 -16.83 25.92
CA GLN A 40 -14.75 -16.40 25.70
C GLN A 40 -15.19 -16.60 24.25
N ILE A 41 -14.36 -16.17 23.28
CA ILE A 41 -14.66 -16.33 21.85
C ILE A 41 -14.72 -17.81 21.46
N ALA A 42 -13.81 -18.63 21.98
CA ALA A 42 -13.83 -20.08 21.75
C ALA A 42 -15.11 -20.74 22.29
N GLN A 43 -15.54 -20.36 23.50
CA GLN A 43 -16.77 -20.87 24.10
C GLN A 43 -18.01 -20.44 23.29
N TRP A 44 -18.04 -19.17 22.85
CA TRP A 44 -19.10 -18.67 21.98
C TRP A 44 -19.16 -19.46 20.66
N HIS A 45 -18.04 -19.64 19.96
CA HIS A 45 -17.99 -20.40 18.70
C HIS A 45 -18.45 -21.86 18.90
N ALA A 46 -18.03 -22.50 20.00
CA ALA A 46 -18.46 -23.85 20.36
C ALA A 46 -19.96 -23.95 20.70
N SER A 47 -20.61 -22.85 21.06
CA SER A 47 -22.05 -22.79 21.35
C SER A 47 -22.92 -22.63 20.09
N LEU A 48 -22.36 -22.21 18.96
CA LEU A 48 -23.09 -22.02 17.70
C LEU A 48 -23.56 -23.36 17.11
N PRO A 49 -24.63 -23.40 16.31
CA PRO A 49 -24.97 -24.56 15.48
C PRO A 49 -23.84 -24.90 14.49
N GLU A 50 -23.65 -26.18 14.15
CA GLU A 50 -22.56 -26.62 13.24
C GLU A 50 -22.56 -25.90 11.89
N ALA A 51 -23.73 -25.64 11.32
CA ALA A 51 -23.89 -24.90 10.05
C ALA A 51 -23.45 -23.42 10.12
N GLU A 52 -23.39 -22.86 11.34
CA GLU A 52 -22.97 -21.47 11.60
C GLU A 52 -21.53 -21.41 12.14
N ARG A 53 -20.85 -22.54 12.30
CA ARG A 53 -19.43 -22.57 12.70
C ARG A 53 -18.55 -22.47 11.48
N ILE A 54 -17.51 -21.66 11.58
CA ILE A 54 -16.41 -21.67 10.62
C ILE A 54 -15.61 -22.98 10.81
N PRO A 55 -15.42 -23.79 9.75
CA PRO A 55 -14.65 -25.01 9.84
C PRO A 55 -13.18 -24.75 10.24
N PRO A 56 -12.53 -25.65 10.98
CA PRO A 56 -11.10 -25.51 11.32
C PRO A 56 -10.18 -25.40 10.10
N SER A 57 -10.52 -26.05 8.97
CA SER A 57 -9.76 -25.91 7.72
C SER A 57 -9.79 -24.48 7.20
N VAL A 58 -10.96 -23.83 7.20
CA VAL A 58 -11.12 -22.43 6.78
C VAL A 58 -10.30 -21.49 7.68
N LEU A 59 -10.34 -21.69 9.00
CA LEU A 59 -9.51 -20.90 9.94
C LEU A 59 -8.01 -21.10 9.68
N ARG A 60 -7.58 -22.32 9.34
CA ARG A 60 -6.19 -22.60 8.98
C ARG A 60 -5.78 -21.91 7.69
N SER A 61 -6.60 -21.96 6.64
CA SER A 61 -6.30 -21.29 5.37
C SER A 61 -6.24 -19.77 5.52
N LEU A 62 -7.09 -19.17 6.38
CA LEU A 62 -7.02 -17.75 6.70
C LEU A 62 -5.78 -17.40 7.54
N ALA A 63 -5.36 -18.28 8.46
CA ALA A 63 -4.23 -18.04 9.35
C ALA A 63 -2.87 -18.12 8.63
N ALA A 64 -2.73 -19.07 7.71
CA ALA A 64 -1.53 -19.29 6.93
C ALA A 64 -1.90 -19.63 5.48
N PRO A 65 -2.31 -18.63 4.67
CA PRO A 65 -2.58 -18.88 3.28
C PRO A 65 -1.30 -19.19 2.52
N ALA A 66 -1.35 -20.18 1.63
CA ALA A 66 -0.31 -20.39 0.65
C ALA A 66 -0.49 -19.47 -0.56
N LEU A 67 -1.73 -19.08 -0.84
CA LEU A 67 -2.08 -18.21 -1.96
C LEU A 67 -3.24 -17.30 -1.57
N VAL A 68 -3.13 -16.03 -1.94
CA VAL A 68 -4.18 -15.02 -1.82
C VAL A 68 -4.32 -14.33 -3.17
N ALA A 69 -5.53 -14.28 -3.71
CA ALA A 69 -5.84 -13.53 -4.93
C ALA A 69 -6.88 -12.45 -4.64
N ASP A 70 -6.59 -11.18 -4.92
CA ASP A 70 -7.59 -10.10 -5.02
C ASP A 70 -8.29 -10.24 -6.37
N VAL A 71 -9.57 -10.60 -6.33
CA VAL A 71 -10.41 -10.82 -7.50
C VAL A 71 -11.40 -9.67 -7.59
N ARG A 72 -11.36 -8.96 -8.72
CA ARG A 72 -12.32 -7.89 -9.01
C ARG A 72 -13.00 -8.20 -10.32
N ALA A 73 -14.32 -8.09 -10.35
CA ALA A 73 -15.09 -8.31 -11.56
C ALA A 73 -16.08 -7.17 -11.77
N ALA A 74 -15.99 -6.49 -12.92
CA ALA A 74 -17.02 -5.59 -13.41
C ALA A 74 -17.91 -6.35 -14.38
N LEU A 75 -19.19 -6.51 -14.04
CA LEU A 75 -20.19 -7.19 -14.85
C LEU A 75 -21.16 -6.15 -15.43
N GLY A 76 -21.10 -5.96 -16.74
CA GLY A 76 -21.78 -4.88 -17.43
C GLY A 76 -21.29 -3.51 -16.96
N ARG A 77 -22.23 -2.61 -16.68
CA ARG A 77 -21.96 -1.25 -16.18
C ARG A 77 -22.38 -1.01 -14.74
N ASP A 78 -23.10 -1.96 -14.15
CA ASP A 78 -23.89 -1.72 -12.95
C ASP A 78 -23.47 -2.58 -11.76
N THR A 79 -22.62 -3.58 -11.99
CA THR A 79 -22.20 -4.53 -10.95
C THR A 79 -20.70 -4.60 -10.86
N MET A 80 -20.18 -4.37 -9.65
CA MET A 80 -18.79 -4.56 -9.30
C MET A 80 -18.71 -5.56 -8.14
N ILE A 81 -17.92 -6.61 -8.31
CA ILE A 81 -17.66 -7.62 -7.30
C ILE A 81 -16.19 -7.50 -6.91
N ARG A 82 -15.91 -7.51 -5.61
CA ARG A 82 -14.54 -7.58 -5.08
C ARG A 82 -14.51 -8.62 -3.98
N THR A 83 -13.57 -9.56 -4.07
CA THR A 83 -13.37 -10.61 -3.07
C THR A 83 -11.92 -11.05 -3.08
N TRP A 84 -11.42 -11.47 -1.93
CA TRP A 84 -10.21 -12.26 -1.84
C TRP A 84 -10.55 -13.74 -2.00
N ALA A 85 -9.81 -14.45 -2.82
CA ALA A 85 -9.79 -15.90 -2.86
C ALA A 85 -8.54 -16.38 -2.13
N VAL A 86 -8.74 -17.19 -1.08
CA VAL A 86 -7.70 -17.61 -0.15
C VAL A 86 -7.59 -19.13 -0.21
N CYS A 87 -6.40 -19.62 -0.55
CA CYS A 87 -6.08 -21.04 -0.55
C CYS A 87 -5.07 -21.35 0.55
N GLY A 88 -5.35 -22.40 1.32
CA GLY A 88 -4.41 -22.96 2.29
C GLY A 88 -3.31 -23.79 1.61
N ASP A 89 -2.81 -24.79 2.34
CA ASP A 89 -1.79 -25.71 1.84
C ASP A 89 -2.23 -26.40 0.51
N PRO A 90 -1.30 -26.74 -0.41
CA PRO A 90 -1.65 -27.39 -1.67
C PRO A 90 -2.45 -28.69 -1.56
N SER A 91 -2.34 -29.40 -0.42
CA SER A 91 -3.16 -30.58 -0.12
C SER A 91 -4.63 -30.24 0.20
N GLU A 92 -4.92 -29.00 0.57
CA GLU A 92 -6.27 -28.51 0.82
C GLU A 92 -6.96 -28.16 -0.50
N LYS A 93 -8.21 -28.60 -0.64
CA LYS A 93 -9.04 -28.29 -1.81
C LYS A 93 -9.95 -27.09 -1.59
N THR A 94 -10.23 -26.78 -0.33
CA THR A 94 -11.12 -25.69 0.06
C THR A 94 -10.54 -24.34 -0.38
N LEU A 95 -11.39 -23.54 -1.00
CA LEU A 95 -11.11 -22.14 -1.31
C LEU A 95 -12.02 -21.27 -0.45
N VAL A 96 -11.44 -20.29 0.22
CA VAL A 96 -12.18 -19.34 1.07
C VAL A 96 -12.32 -18.03 0.32
N LEU A 97 -13.54 -17.56 0.17
CA LEU A 97 -13.87 -16.23 -0.33
C LEU A 97 -14.05 -15.31 0.87
N ALA A 98 -13.25 -14.25 0.93
CA ALA A 98 -13.32 -13.24 1.98
C ALA A 98 -13.54 -11.86 1.36
N ALA A 99 -14.54 -11.12 1.83
CA ALA A 99 -14.76 -9.73 1.46
C ALA A 99 -14.76 -8.86 2.72
N ALA A 100 -13.96 -7.79 2.71
CA ALA A 100 -14.01 -6.78 3.76
C ALA A 100 -15.38 -6.08 3.77
N THR A 101 -15.92 -5.89 4.96
CA THR A 101 -17.20 -5.24 5.24
C THR A 101 -17.04 -4.35 6.48
N GLY A 102 -17.96 -3.39 6.67
CA GLY A 102 -17.84 -2.36 7.70
C GLY A 102 -17.11 -1.11 7.19
N GLU A 103 -17.25 0.01 7.91
CA GLU A 103 -16.67 1.30 7.51
C GLU A 103 -15.13 1.28 7.51
N GLU A 104 -14.52 0.47 8.38
CA GLU A 104 -13.06 0.34 8.52
C GLU A 104 -12.51 -0.99 7.96
N GLY A 105 -13.35 -1.85 7.39
CA GLY A 105 -12.93 -3.19 6.92
C GLY A 105 -12.53 -4.14 8.05
N ASP A 106 -13.08 -3.93 9.24
CA ASP A 106 -12.83 -4.69 10.47
C ASP A 106 -13.56 -6.04 10.50
N GLN A 107 -14.58 -6.20 9.66
CA GLN A 107 -15.34 -7.43 9.50
C GLN A 107 -15.09 -8.09 8.15
N LEU A 108 -15.01 -9.42 8.15
CA LEU A 108 -14.91 -10.22 6.94
C LEU A 108 -16.19 -11.01 6.75
N LYS A 109 -16.76 -10.86 5.55
CA LYS A 109 -17.79 -11.74 5.03
C LYS A 109 -17.12 -12.94 4.38
N LEU A 110 -17.31 -14.11 4.96
CA LEU A 110 -16.68 -15.36 4.58
C LEU A 110 -17.68 -16.30 3.90
N GLU A 111 -17.25 -16.86 2.78
CA GLU A 111 -17.86 -17.99 2.09
C GLU A 111 -16.76 -18.98 1.75
N TRP A 112 -17.07 -20.27 1.64
CA TRP A 112 -16.07 -21.26 1.24
C TRP A 112 -16.68 -22.22 0.23
N LYS A 113 -15.84 -22.62 -0.73
CA LYS A 113 -16.14 -23.60 -1.78
C LYS A 113 -15.46 -24.91 -1.44
N GLN A 114 -16.07 -26.02 -1.88
CA GLN A 114 -15.50 -27.34 -1.60
C GLN A 114 -14.21 -27.55 -2.40
N THR A 115 -14.17 -26.96 -3.60
CA THR A 115 -13.01 -27.03 -4.49
C THR A 115 -12.69 -25.66 -5.11
N ARG A 116 -11.45 -25.51 -5.59
CA ARG A 116 -10.98 -24.30 -6.28
C ARG A 116 -11.65 -24.14 -7.65
N GLU A 117 -11.90 -25.28 -8.29
CA GLU A 117 -12.56 -25.40 -9.60
C GLU A 117 -13.95 -24.78 -9.57
N GLU A 118 -14.73 -24.96 -8.49
CA GLU A 118 -16.06 -24.34 -8.34
C GLU A 118 -16.02 -22.81 -8.47
N PHE A 119 -14.96 -22.18 -7.95
CA PHE A 119 -14.79 -20.74 -8.05
C PHE A 119 -14.31 -20.32 -9.44
N ALA A 120 -13.33 -21.04 -10.02
CA ALA A 120 -12.90 -20.81 -11.40
C ALA A 120 -14.06 -20.97 -12.40
N ASP A 121 -14.94 -21.96 -12.20
CA ASP A 121 -16.17 -22.17 -12.96
C ASP A 121 -17.12 -20.97 -12.83
N SER A 122 -17.24 -20.40 -11.63
CA SER A 122 -18.08 -19.21 -11.42
C SER A 122 -17.56 -18.00 -12.22
N LEU A 123 -16.24 -17.80 -12.28
CA LEU A 123 -15.63 -16.74 -13.09
C LEU A 123 -15.81 -17.01 -14.60
N LEU A 124 -15.67 -18.26 -15.04
CA LEU A 124 -15.93 -18.64 -16.43
C LEU A 124 -17.38 -18.37 -16.84
N VAL A 125 -18.35 -18.63 -15.97
CA VAL A 125 -19.76 -18.32 -16.24
C VAL A 125 -19.96 -16.83 -16.51
N TRP A 126 -19.20 -15.96 -15.85
CA TRP A 126 -19.22 -14.53 -16.14
C TRP A 126 -18.58 -14.22 -17.50
N LEU A 127 -17.44 -14.83 -17.83
CA LEU A 127 -16.77 -14.67 -19.13
C LEU A 127 -17.58 -15.25 -20.30
N LEU A 128 -18.49 -16.20 -20.04
CA LEU A 128 -19.40 -16.81 -21.00
C LEU A 128 -20.61 -15.93 -21.34
N GLN A 129 -20.83 -14.81 -20.64
CA GLN A 129 -21.95 -13.94 -20.94
C GLN A 129 -21.84 -13.36 -22.37
N GLY A 130 -22.98 -13.30 -23.08
CA GLY A 130 -23.08 -12.74 -24.42
C GLY A 130 -23.09 -13.77 -25.54
N ALA A 131 -22.54 -13.39 -26.71
CA ALA A 131 -22.46 -14.25 -27.89
C ALA A 131 -21.29 -15.25 -27.81
N GLU A 132 -21.19 -16.16 -28.79
CA GLU A 132 -20.06 -17.08 -28.91
C GLU A 132 -18.73 -16.30 -28.98
N THR A 133 -17.73 -16.80 -28.25
CA THR A 133 -16.41 -16.17 -28.17
C THR A 133 -15.60 -16.43 -29.43
N SER A 134 -15.08 -15.37 -30.05
CA SER A 134 -14.07 -15.47 -31.10
C SER A 134 -12.65 -15.42 -30.51
N GLU A 135 -11.71 -16.15 -31.09
CA GLU A 135 -10.29 -16.09 -30.71
C GLU A 135 -9.50 -15.31 -31.78
N PRO A 136 -9.23 -14.01 -31.57
CA PRO A 136 -8.47 -13.23 -32.53
C PRO A 136 -7.00 -13.65 -32.54
N GLU A 137 -6.42 -13.78 -33.74
CA GLU A 137 -4.99 -14.03 -33.94
C GLU A 137 -4.15 -12.75 -33.71
N MET A 138 -4.30 -12.13 -32.54
CA MET A 138 -3.52 -10.96 -32.14
C MET A 138 -2.83 -11.22 -30.82
N LYS A 139 -1.50 -11.06 -30.83
CA LYS A 139 -0.66 -11.10 -29.64
C LYS A 139 0.30 -9.92 -29.66
N VAL A 140 0.29 -9.13 -28.60
CA VAL A 140 1.18 -7.98 -28.44
C VAL A 140 1.81 -8.04 -27.06
N VAL A 141 3.13 -7.88 -27.02
CA VAL A 141 3.89 -7.76 -25.76
C VAL A 141 4.38 -6.32 -25.67
N MET A 142 4.23 -5.68 -24.51
CA MET A 142 4.63 -4.30 -24.25
C MET A 142 5.05 -4.12 -22.79
N SER A 143 5.59 -2.96 -22.43
CA SER A 143 5.82 -2.59 -21.03
C SER A 143 4.51 -2.23 -20.34
N GLN A 144 4.49 -2.26 -18.99
CA GLN A 144 3.34 -1.80 -18.22
C GLN A 144 3.02 -0.31 -18.45
N ALA A 145 4.03 0.54 -18.71
CA ALA A 145 3.82 1.94 -19.07
C ALA A 145 3.10 2.09 -20.43
N GLU A 146 3.53 1.33 -21.43
CA GLU A 146 2.82 1.25 -22.73
C GLU A 146 1.39 0.74 -22.57
N PHE A 147 1.20 -0.29 -21.73
CA PHE A 147 -0.11 -0.85 -21.46
C PHE A 147 -1.04 0.16 -20.77
N ALA A 148 -0.55 0.87 -19.75
CA ALA A 148 -1.32 1.91 -19.06
C ALA A 148 -1.79 3.00 -20.04
N VAL A 149 -0.89 3.48 -20.89
CA VAL A 149 -1.21 4.49 -21.91
C VAL A 149 -2.16 3.95 -22.99
N LEU A 150 -2.03 2.68 -23.38
CA LEU A 150 -2.97 2.02 -24.27
C LEU A 150 -4.39 1.96 -23.66
N LEU A 151 -4.52 1.59 -22.39
CA LEU A 151 -5.81 1.57 -21.69
C LEU A 151 -6.41 2.98 -21.60
N ALA A 152 -5.61 4.00 -21.28
CA ALA A 152 -6.05 5.40 -21.28
C ALA A 152 -6.56 5.85 -22.66
N LEU A 153 -5.89 5.45 -23.73
CA LEU A 153 -6.31 5.76 -25.10
C LEU A 153 -7.61 5.04 -25.49
N CYS A 154 -7.79 3.78 -25.06
CA CYS A 154 -9.05 3.05 -25.22
C CYS A 154 -10.21 3.69 -24.44
N ASP A 155 -9.94 4.22 -23.24
CA ASP A 155 -10.91 4.97 -22.45
C ASP A 155 -11.29 6.30 -23.12
N LEU A 156 -10.31 7.04 -23.64
CA LEU A 156 -10.54 8.27 -24.42
C LEU A 156 -11.39 7.97 -25.67
N HIS A 157 -11.07 6.92 -26.40
CA HIS A 157 -11.84 6.45 -27.55
C HIS A 157 -13.29 6.12 -27.14
N SER A 158 -13.48 5.41 -26.02
CA SER A 158 -14.81 5.08 -25.50
C SER A 158 -15.62 6.33 -25.15
N ARG A 159 -15.01 7.32 -24.49
CA ARG A 159 -15.66 8.60 -24.17
C ARG A 159 -16.09 9.34 -25.44
N ALA A 160 -15.20 9.39 -26.43
CA ALA A 160 -15.47 10.02 -27.71
C ALA A 160 -16.62 9.31 -28.47
N ALA A 161 -16.64 7.98 -28.47
CA ALA A 161 -17.73 7.18 -29.07
C ALA A 161 -19.08 7.45 -28.38
N TYR A 162 -19.12 7.48 -27.05
CA TYR A 162 -20.35 7.83 -26.34
C TYR A 162 -20.82 9.25 -26.63
N SER A 163 -19.90 10.22 -26.69
CA SER A 163 -20.24 11.60 -27.08
C SER A 163 -20.83 11.64 -28.48
N ALA A 164 -20.21 10.95 -29.42
CA ALA A 164 -20.67 10.83 -30.81
C ALA A 164 -22.09 10.23 -30.90
N TYR A 165 -22.41 9.21 -30.09
CA TYR A 165 -23.78 8.65 -30.03
C TYR A 165 -24.82 9.67 -29.53
N LEU A 166 -24.45 10.51 -28.56
CA LEU A 166 -25.34 11.54 -28.01
C LEU A 166 -25.53 12.72 -28.97
N THR A 167 -24.49 13.10 -29.70
CA THR A 167 -24.54 14.23 -30.65
C THR A 167 -24.97 13.81 -32.07
N HIS A 168 -25.09 12.50 -32.33
CA HIS A 168 -25.33 11.93 -33.66
C HIS A 168 -24.25 12.31 -34.69
N GLU A 169 -23.00 12.44 -34.23
CA GLU A 169 -21.83 12.72 -35.07
C GLU A 169 -20.94 11.48 -35.18
N PRO A 170 -20.07 11.37 -36.21
CA PRO A 170 -19.08 10.29 -36.26
C PRO A 170 -18.05 10.45 -35.14
N ALA A 171 -17.61 9.32 -34.57
CA ALA A 171 -16.50 9.32 -33.62
C ALA A 171 -15.21 9.86 -34.29
N PRO A 172 -14.37 10.61 -33.55
CA PRO A 172 -13.13 11.14 -34.09
C PRO A 172 -12.18 10.01 -34.49
N ALA A 173 -11.65 10.11 -35.71
CA ALA A 173 -10.62 9.20 -36.22
C ALA A 173 -9.19 9.56 -35.75
N HIS A 174 -9.04 10.67 -35.02
CA HIS A 174 -7.76 11.22 -34.59
C HIS A 174 -7.91 11.88 -33.21
N TYR A 175 -6.92 11.68 -32.35
CA TYR A 175 -6.90 12.21 -30.98
C TYR A 175 -5.64 13.05 -30.77
N GLU A 176 -5.77 14.28 -30.28
CA GLU A 176 -4.60 15.11 -29.96
C GLU A 176 -3.83 14.52 -28.77
N MET A 177 -2.50 14.61 -28.81
CA MET A 177 -1.60 14.08 -27.77
C MET A 177 -1.98 14.52 -26.35
N ARG A 178 -2.34 15.81 -26.20
CA ARG A 178 -2.72 16.39 -24.90
C ARG A 178 -3.95 15.72 -24.29
N PHE A 179 -4.89 15.25 -25.09
CA PHE A 179 -6.09 14.58 -24.59
C PHE A 179 -5.77 13.17 -24.11
N VAL A 180 -4.79 12.50 -24.72
CA VAL A 180 -4.30 11.20 -24.24
C VAL A 180 -3.59 11.37 -22.89
N GLN A 181 -2.75 12.39 -22.75
CA GLN A 181 -2.09 12.73 -21.48
C GLN A 181 -3.09 13.04 -20.38
N GLN A 182 -4.10 13.87 -20.66
CA GLN A 182 -5.17 14.17 -19.72
C GLN A 182 -5.98 12.92 -19.34
N ALA A 183 -6.35 12.09 -20.32
CA ALA A 183 -7.10 10.87 -20.06
C ALA A 183 -6.33 9.89 -19.16
N TYR A 184 -5.01 9.77 -19.39
CA TYR A 184 -4.13 8.99 -18.52
C TYR A 184 -4.10 9.56 -17.10
N GLU A 185 -3.83 10.86 -16.94
CA GLU A 185 -3.75 11.53 -15.64
C GLU A 185 -5.06 11.39 -14.85
N GLU A 186 -6.21 11.64 -15.49
CA GLU A 186 -7.52 11.47 -14.88
C GLU A 186 -7.76 10.03 -14.44
N ALA A 187 -7.42 9.05 -15.27
CA ALA A 187 -7.70 7.65 -14.98
C ALA A 187 -6.84 7.07 -13.85
N VAL A 188 -5.59 7.53 -13.68
CA VAL A 188 -4.74 7.10 -12.55
C VAL A 188 -5.05 7.85 -11.25
N THR A 189 -5.70 9.01 -11.32
CA THR A 189 -6.05 9.83 -10.15
C THR A 189 -7.47 9.59 -9.64
N VAL A 190 -8.40 9.28 -10.52
CA VAL A 190 -9.81 9.04 -10.19
C VAL A 190 -10.10 7.54 -10.19
N ASP A 191 -10.51 7.02 -9.04
CA ASP A 191 -10.93 5.62 -8.87
C ASP A 191 -12.36 5.42 -9.40
N ASP A 192 -12.51 5.40 -10.73
CA ASP A 192 -13.76 5.06 -11.41
C ASP A 192 -13.61 3.72 -12.13
N PRO A 193 -14.02 2.59 -11.51
CA PRO A 193 -13.78 1.24 -12.02
C PRO A 193 -14.55 0.93 -13.32
N ARG A 194 -15.37 1.87 -13.81
CA ARG A 194 -15.99 1.76 -15.13
C ARG A 194 -14.97 1.94 -16.24
N TRP A 195 -13.88 2.66 -16.02
CA TRP A 195 -12.81 2.90 -17.00
C TRP A 195 -11.71 1.83 -16.90
N LEU A 196 -11.16 1.44 -18.05
CA LEU A 196 -10.20 0.33 -18.17
C LEU A 196 -8.94 0.58 -17.36
N LEU A 197 -8.34 1.77 -17.49
CA LEU A 197 -7.10 2.08 -16.78
C LEU A 197 -7.36 2.16 -15.28
N SER A 198 -8.37 2.92 -14.83
CA SER A 198 -8.72 3.03 -13.40
C SER A 198 -8.98 1.66 -12.76
N PHE A 199 -9.70 0.76 -13.46
CA PHE A 199 -9.92 -0.62 -13.02
C PHE A 199 -8.63 -1.43 -12.90
N SER A 200 -7.66 -1.18 -13.79
CA SER A 200 -6.41 -1.95 -13.92
C SER A 200 -5.24 -1.39 -13.11
N VAL A 201 -5.29 -0.14 -12.63
CA VAL A 201 -4.25 0.50 -11.80
C VAL A 201 -3.69 -0.41 -10.70
N PRO A 202 -4.51 -1.17 -9.94
CA PRO A 202 -4.00 -2.04 -8.88
C PRO A 202 -3.16 -3.22 -9.37
N LEU A 203 -3.21 -3.54 -10.67
CA LEU A 203 -2.41 -4.59 -11.30
C LEU A 203 -1.07 -4.07 -11.82
N LEU A 204 -0.87 -2.75 -11.82
CA LEU A 204 0.28 -2.09 -12.43
C LEU A 204 1.27 -1.65 -11.36
N ASP A 205 2.55 -1.69 -11.72
CA ASP A 205 3.65 -1.19 -10.92
C ASP A 205 3.51 0.33 -10.72
N GLU A 206 4.02 0.82 -9.58
CA GLU A 206 3.93 2.23 -9.18
C GLU A 206 4.50 3.19 -10.24
N GLU A 207 5.53 2.75 -10.99
CA GLU A 207 6.13 3.53 -12.08
C GLU A 207 5.17 3.72 -13.26
N ALA A 208 4.41 2.69 -13.62
CA ALA A 208 3.44 2.74 -14.71
C ALA A 208 2.22 3.62 -14.38
N CYS A 209 1.97 3.86 -13.09
CA CYS A 209 0.91 4.74 -12.59
C CYS A 209 1.35 6.20 -12.37
N ARG A 210 2.65 6.52 -12.56
CA ARG A 210 3.22 7.86 -12.32
C ARG A 210 3.94 8.46 -13.52
N LEU A 211 3.47 8.14 -14.72
CA LEU A 211 4.01 8.71 -15.96
C LEU A 211 3.70 10.21 -16.07
N GLY A 212 4.73 11.02 -16.31
CA GLY A 212 4.59 12.39 -16.78
C GLY A 212 4.37 12.46 -18.29
N ALA A 213 3.99 13.65 -18.77
CA ALA A 213 3.70 13.89 -20.19
C ALA A 213 4.78 13.38 -21.19
N PRO A 214 6.10 13.55 -20.93
CA PRO A 214 7.13 13.01 -21.83
C PRO A 214 7.16 11.47 -21.85
N GLN A 215 6.86 10.82 -20.73
CA GLN A 215 6.84 9.35 -20.63
C GLN A 215 5.60 8.79 -21.34
N VAL A 216 4.45 9.49 -21.25
CA VAL A 216 3.25 9.16 -22.03
C VAL A 216 3.53 9.26 -23.54
N GLU A 217 4.20 10.32 -23.98
CA GLU A 217 4.59 10.49 -25.38
C GLU A 217 5.57 9.39 -25.83
N GLN A 218 6.56 9.04 -24.99
CA GLN A 218 7.45 7.92 -25.26
C GLN A 218 6.69 6.60 -25.41
N ALA A 219 5.73 6.32 -24.52
CA ALA A 219 4.89 5.13 -24.60
C ALA A 219 4.09 5.08 -25.91
N LEU A 220 3.53 6.21 -26.36
CA LEU A 220 2.82 6.30 -27.65
C LEU A 220 3.76 6.06 -28.84
N ASN A 221 5.00 6.57 -28.81
CA ASN A 221 6.00 6.25 -29.82
C ASN A 221 6.28 4.74 -29.90
N GLN A 222 6.34 4.05 -28.75
CA GLN A 222 6.55 2.60 -28.73
C GLN A 222 5.31 1.83 -29.21
N LEU A 223 4.10 2.24 -28.82
CA LEU A 223 2.85 1.68 -29.34
C LEU A 223 2.72 1.84 -30.86
N ALA A 224 3.20 2.96 -31.41
CA ALA A 224 3.29 3.17 -32.84
C ALA A 224 4.29 2.20 -33.50
N GLY A 225 5.46 2.00 -32.89
CA GLY A 225 6.43 0.98 -33.31
C GLY A 225 5.87 -0.46 -33.31
N ARG A 226 4.84 -0.73 -32.51
CA ARG A 226 4.10 -2.01 -32.48
C ARG A 226 2.97 -2.09 -33.49
N GLY A 227 2.70 -1.02 -34.24
CA GLY A 227 1.66 -0.97 -35.26
C GLY A 227 0.25 -0.97 -34.68
N LEU A 228 0.04 -0.55 -33.43
CA LEU A 228 -1.29 -0.34 -32.84
C LEU A 228 -1.84 1.06 -33.14
N ILE A 229 -0.95 2.04 -33.29
CA ILE A 229 -1.31 3.41 -33.63
C ILE A 229 -0.37 3.97 -34.70
N GLU A 230 -0.80 5.04 -35.34
CA GLU A 230 -0.01 5.90 -36.21
C GLU A 230 0.09 7.28 -35.57
N LEU A 231 1.30 7.83 -35.54
CA LEU A 231 1.52 9.22 -35.15
C LEU A 231 1.34 10.10 -36.39
N SER A 232 0.45 11.09 -36.31
CA SER A 232 0.16 12.00 -37.41
C SER A 232 0.17 13.44 -36.90
N GLY A 233 1.29 14.14 -37.11
CA GLY A 233 1.48 15.49 -36.59
C GLY A 233 1.48 15.50 -35.06
N ALA A 234 0.56 16.26 -34.45
CA ALA A 234 0.45 16.43 -33.00
C ALA A 234 -0.53 15.46 -32.32
N GLY A 235 -0.94 14.38 -33.00
CA GLY A 235 -1.87 13.42 -32.42
C GLY A 235 -1.70 12.01 -32.95
N VAL A 236 -2.62 11.17 -32.50
CA VAL A 236 -2.59 9.72 -32.66
C VAL A 236 -3.84 9.25 -33.41
N LYS A 237 -3.67 8.24 -34.25
CA LYS A 237 -4.75 7.55 -34.94
C LYS A 237 -4.58 6.05 -34.74
N TRP A 238 -5.67 5.31 -34.63
CA TRP A 238 -5.62 3.85 -34.59
C TRP A 238 -5.22 3.27 -35.96
N THR A 239 -4.35 2.26 -35.96
CA THR A 239 -4.22 1.35 -37.10
C THR A 239 -5.40 0.39 -37.13
N VAL A 240 -5.56 -0.40 -38.20
CA VAL A 240 -6.63 -1.42 -38.25
C VAL A 240 -6.56 -2.42 -37.08
N PRO A 241 -5.39 -3.00 -36.71
CA PRO A 241 -5.29 -3.86 -35.53
C PRO A 241 -5.60 -3.13 -34.21
N GLY A 242 -5.12 -1.89 -34.06
CA GLY A 242 -5.39 -1.10 -32.85
C GLY A 242 -6.85 -0.70 -32.71
N GLU A 243 -7.50 -0.35 -33.81
CA GLU A 243 -8.92 -0.02 -33.85
C GLU A 243 -9.76 -1.25 -33.49
N TYR A 244 -9.42 -2.44 -34.03
CA TYR A 244 -10.07 -3.69 -33.64
C TYR A 244 -9.97 -3.96 -32.13
N LEU A 245 -8.80 -3.75 -31.53
CA LEU A 245 -8.60 -3.89 -30.08
C LEU A 245 -9.41 -2.84 -29.31
N ALA A 246 -9.31 -1.56 -29.69
CA ALA A 246 -9.97 -0.45 -29.02
C ALA A 246 -11.50 -0.58 -29.06
N GLU A 247 -12.07 -0.96 -30.20
CA GLU A 247 -13.50 -1.23 -30.37
C GLU A 247 -13.94 -2.44 -29.53
N SER A 248 -13.13 -3.49 -29.47
CA SER A 248 -13.42 -4.63 -28.62
C SER A 248 -13.45 -4.23 -27.14
N PHE A 249 -12.48 -3.44 -26.69
CA PHE A 249 -12.41 -2.95 -25.31
C PHE A 249 -13.55 -1.95 -25.02
N HIS A 250 -13.95 -1.15 -25.99
CA HIS A 250 -15.12 -0.26 -25.90
C HIS A 250 -16.41 -1.06 -25.64
N ARG A 251 -16.60 -2.15 -26.38
CA ARG A 251 -17.76 -3.05 -26.27
C ARG A 251 -17.64 -4.12 -25.19
N ARG A 252 -16.74 -3.92 -24.21
CA ARG A 252 -16.58 -4.84 -23.07
C ARG A 252 -17.89 -5.02 -22.30
N GLN A 253 -18.17 -6.27 -21.96
CA GLN A 253 -19.30 -6.70 -21.14
C GLN A 253 -18.84 -7.14 -19.76
N VAL A 254 -17.66 -7.78 -19.67
CA VAL A 254 -17.11 -8.25 -18.40
C VAL A 254 -15.62 -7.93 -18.35
N MET A 255 -15.16 -7.43 -17.20
CA MET A 255 -13.74 -7.36 -16.86
C MET A 255 -13.49 -8.15 -15.60
N ILE A 256 -12.44 -8.97 -15.56
CA ILE A 256 -12.00 -9.67 -14.35
C ILE A 256 -10.52 -9.42 -14.15
N SER A 257 -10.15 -8.74 -13.07
CA SER A 257 -8.77 -8.61 -12.64
C SER A 257 -8.46 -9.63 -11.55
N LEU A 258 -7.28 -10.23 -11.64
CA LEU A 258 -6.71 -11.14 -10.66
C LEU A 258 -5.34 -10.60 -10.27
N ASP A 259 -5.13 -10.32 -8.99
CA ASP A 259 -3.81 -10.00 -8.44
C ASP A 259 -3.49 -11.01 -7.35
N THR A 260 -2.49 -11.85 -7.57
CA THR A 260 -2.22 -13.01 -6.74
C THR A 260 -0.86 -12.92 -6.10
N VAL A 261 -0.82 -13.18 -4.80
CA VAL A 261 0.41 -13.40 -4.04
C VAL A 261 0.42 -14.85 -3.58
N ALA A 262 1.46 -15.59 -3.91
CA ALA A 262 1.58 -17.00 -3.57
C ALA A 262 2.98 -17.37 -3.08
N SER A 263 3.05 -18.42 -2.27
CA SER A 263 4.31 -19.03 -1.83
C SER A 263 4.78 -20.05 -2.85
N ASP A 264 6.06 -20.01 -3.21
CA ASP A 264 6.73 -21.04 -4.00
C ASP A 264 7.06 -22.29 -3.15
N PRO A 265 7.56 -23.39 -3.74
CA PRO A 265 7.97 -24.59 -2.99
C PRO A 265 9.03 -24.34 -1.90
N GLN A 266 9.78 -23.25 -1.99
CA GLN A 266 10.80 -22.82 -1.03
C GLN A 266 10.23 -21.89 0.05
N GLY A 267 8.95 -21.51 -0.04
CA GLY A 267 8.28 -20.59 0.88
C GLY A 267 8.59 -19.11 0.62
N LEU A 268 9.16 -18.77 -0.53
CA LEU A 268 9.32 -17.39 -0.99
C LEU A 268 8.02 -16.89 -1.61
N LEU A 269 7.70 -15.62 -1.39
CA LEU A 269 6.51 -15.01 -1.96
C LEU A 269 6.81 -14.46 -3.37
N GLY A 270 5.94 -14.79 -4.31
CA GLY A 270 5.88 -14.20 -5.65
C GLY A 270 4.52 -13.57 -5.90
N THR A 271 4.46 -12.67 -6.88
CA THR A 271 3.22 -12.04 -7.34
C THR A 271 2.97 -12.30 -8.81
N HIS A 272 1.70 -12.36 -9.20
CA HIS A 272 1.26 -12.48 -10.58
C HIS A 272 -0.09 -11.80 -10.75
N ALA A 273 -0.21 -10.98 -11.80
CA ALA A 273 -1.45 -10.30 -12.11
C ALA A 273 -1.96 -10.65 -13.51
N GLY A 274 -3.27 -10.63 -13.68
CA GLY A 274 -3.93 -10.92 -14.94
C GLY A 274 -5.23 -10.14 -15.09
N LEU A 275 -5.56 -9.78 -16.33
CA LEU A 275 -6.79 -9.08 -16.66
C LEU A 275 -7.50 -9.78 -17.82
N PHE A 276 -8.71 -10.26 -17.57
CA PHE A 276 -9.63 -10.69 -18.61
C PHE A 276 -10.54 -9.55 -19.02
N ILE A 277 -10.69 -9.36 -20.34
CA ILE A 277 -11.66 -8.42 -20.92
C ILE A 277 -12.51 -9.19 -21.92
N ARG A 278 -13.77 -9.44 -21.55
CA ARG A 278 -14.77 -10.05 -22.41
C ARG A 278 -15.56 -8.94 -23.09
N SER A 279 -15.51 -8.90 -24.41
CA SER A 279 -16.35 -8.03 -25.24
C SER A 279 -17.61 -8.74 -25.72
N ASP A 280 -18.25 -8.26 -26.79
CA ASP A 280 -19.34 -8.97 -27.44
C ASP A 280 -18.85 -10.19 -28.25
N GLN A 281 -17.65 -10.11 -28.84
CA GLN A 281 -17.08 -11.15 -29.69
C GLN A 281 -15.81 -11.79 -29.10
N PRO A 282 -14.65 -11.13 -28.99
CA PRO A 282 -13.48 -11.75 -28.40
C PRO A 282 -13.46 -11.74 -26.87
N LEU A 283 -12.68 -12.70 -26.34
CA LEU A 283 -12.18 -12.72 -24.97
C LEU A 283 -10.67 -12.43 -25.02
N TRP A 284 -10.26 -11.39 -24.33
CA TRP A 284 -8.86 -11.00 -24.19
C TRP A 284 -8.33 -11.39 -22.82
N TYR A 285 -7.06 -11.78 -22.78
CA TYR A 285 -6.29 -11.93 -21.56
C TYR A 285 -5.03 -11.07 -21.68
N ALA A 286 -4.80 -10.22 -20.67
CA ALA A 286 -3.55 -9.52 -20.47
C ALA A 286 -2.81 -10.19 -19.31
N ASP A 287 -1.68 -10.81 -19.64
CA ASP A 287 -0.75 -11.40 -18.66
C ASP A 287 0.19 -10.32 -18.15
N ILE A 288 0.08 -9.96 -16.87
CA ILE A 288 0.84 -8.87 -16.26
C ILE A 288 1.87 -9.49 -15.31
N ALA A 289 3.05 -9.77 -15.88
CA ALA A 289 4.12 -10.42 -15.14
C ALA A 289 4.81 -9.46 -14.16
N GLY A 290 5.20 -9.98 -12.99
CA GLY A 290 6.10 -9.31 -12.04
C GLY A 290 7.49 -9.14 -12.66
N GLY A 291 7.66 -8.10 -13.46
CA GLY A 291 8.84 -7.88 -14.30
C GLY A 291 8.64 -6.79 -15.37
N GLY A 292 7.55 -6.01 -15.27
CA GLY A 292 7.30 -4.83 -16.10
C GLY A 292 6.78 -5.09 -17.52
N SER A 293 6.61 -6.35 -17.96
CA SER A 293 6.03 -6.66 -19.28
C SER A 293 4.57 -7.14 -19.18
N VAL A 294 3.76 -6.72 -20.14
CA VAL A 294 2.37 -7.14 -20.34
C VAL A 294 2.24 -7.83 -21.70
N ALA A 295 1.63 -9.01 -21.73
CA ALA A 295 1.27 -9.69 -22.97
C ALA A 295 -0.26 -9.74 -23.14
N ILE A 296 -0.78 -9.07 -24.15
CA ILE A 296 -2.20 -9.11 -24.52
C ILE A 296 -2.39 -10.15 -25.62
N THR A 297 -3.33 -11.06 -25.42
CA THR A 297 -3.67 -12.09 -26.41
C THR A 297 -5.18 -12.35 -26.43
N GLY A 298 -5.71 -12.66 -27.61
CA GLY A 298 -7.00 -13.34 -27.71
C GLY A 298 -6.87 -14.74 -27.09
N VAL A 299 -7.91 -15.19 -26.38
CA VAL A 299 -7.93 -16.54 -25.78
C VAL A 299 -9.30 -17.19 -25.97
N SER A 300 -9.29 -18.50 -26.21
CA SER A 300 -10.50 -19.32 -26.07
C SER A 300 -10.93 -19.46 -24.60
N LEU A 301 -12.18 -19.85 -24.37
CA LEU A 301 -12.70 -20.15 -23.03
C LEU A 301 -11.94 -21.31 -22.35
N GLN A 302 -11.48 -22.29 -23.12
CA GLN A 302 -10.67 -23.39 -22.60
C GLN A 302 -9.31 -22.89 -22.12
N ALA A 303 -8.66 -22.00 -22.89
CA ALA A 303 -7.43 -21.36 -22.46
C ALA A 303 -7.65 -20.48 -21.21
N ALA A 304 -8.75 -19.71 -21.17
CA ALA A 304 -9.12 -18.93 -20.00
C ALA A 304 -9.33 -19.80 -18.76
N ARG A 305 -9.94 -20.98 -18.88
CA ARG A 305 -10.01 -21.96 -17.78
C ARG A 305 -8.62 -22.36 -17.31
N GLY A 306 -7.75 -22.77 -18.22
CA GLY A 306 -6.38 -23.15 -17.86
C GLY A 306 -5.62 -22.03 -17.10
N VAL A 307 -5.82 -20.79 -17.50
CA VAL A 307 -5.27 -19.61 -16.81
C VAL A 307 -5.88 -19.45 -15.40
N LEU A 308 -7.21 -19.52 -15.27
CA LEU A 308 -7.89 -19.42 -13.97
C LEU A 308 -7.46 -20.55 -13.01
N ASP A 309 -7.35 -21.78 -13.50
CA ASP A 309 -6.87 -22.91 -12.71
C ASP A 309 -5.43 -22.69 -12.22
N ALA A 310 -4.57 -22.09 -13.05
CA ALA A 310 -3.21 -21.72 -12.66
C ALA A 310 -3.21 -20.64 -11.55
N PHE A 311 -4.04 -19.59 -11.69
CA PHE A 311 -4.15 -18.51 -10.69
C PHE A 311 -4.57 -18.98 -9.30
N PHE A 312 -5.41 -20.02 -9.21
CA PHE A 312 -5.90 -20.51 -7.91
C PHE A 312 -5.17 -21.75 -7.40
N THR A 313 -4.09 -22.18 -8.07
CA THR A 313 -3.30 -23.32 -7.65
C THR A 313 -2.10 -22.88 -6.81
N PRO A 314 -2.09 -23.14 -5.48
CA PRO A 314 -0.93 -22.86 -4.65
C PRO A 314 0.26 -23.74 -5.09
N LEU A 315 1.43 -23.12 -5.25
CA LEU A 315 2.64 -23.77 -5.76
C LEU A 315 3.48 -24.40 -4.64
N GLY A 316 3.37 -23.90 -3.43
CA GLY A 316 4.11 -24.38 -2.27
C GLY A 316 3.34 -24.22 -0.96
N PRO A 317 3.94 -24.61 0.17
CA PRO A 317 3.34 -24.45 1.49
C PRO A 317 3.28 -22.96 1.88
N PRO A 318 2.45 -22.59 2.86
CA PRO A 318 2.37 -21.21 3.36
C PRO A 318 3.72 -20.65 3.82
N ALA A 319 4.08 -19.47 3.34
CA ALA A 319 5.29 -18.77 3.77
C ALA A 319 5.26 -18.52 5.29
N PRO A 320 6.33 -18.89 6.03
CA PRO A 320 6.36 -18.71 7.48
C PRO A 320 6.31 -17.21 7.83
N LYS A 321 5.61 -16.87 8.93
CA LYS A 321 5.64 -15.51 9.50
C LYS A 321 7.11 -15.17 9.82
N ARG A 322 7.68 -14.19 9.11
CA ARG A 322 9.05 -13.74 9.36
C ARG A 322 9.11 -13.21 10.79
N GLN A 323 9.75 -13.94 11.68
CA GLN A 323 10.01 -13.43 13.02
C GLN A 323 10.86 -12.18 12.86
N ALA A 324 10.39 -11.06 13.41
CA ALA A 324 11.20 -9.85 13.46
C ALA A 324 12.54 -10.24 14.09
N PRO A 325 13.69 -9.90 13.47
CA PRO A 325 14.97 -10.20 14.07
C PRO A 325 14.95 -9.70 15.52
N PRO A 326 15.42 -10.49 16.50
CA PRO A 326 15.49 -10.04 17.87
C PRO A 326 16.20 -8.69 17.89
N ALA A 327 15.53 -7.68 18.44
CA ALA A 327 16.05 -6.32 18.48
C ALA A 327 17.50 -6.40 18.98
N ALA A 328 18.45 -5.98 18.14
CA ALA A 328 19.85 -5.99 18.51
C ALA A 328 19.98 -5.21 19.83
N PRO A 329 20.71 -5.75 20.84
CA PRO A 329 20.92 -5.02 22.09
C PRO A 329 21.44 -3.63 21.76
N ALA A 330 20.78 -2.61 22.31
CA ALA A 330 21.10 -1.22 22.02
C ALA A 330 22.63 -1.01 22.14
N PRO A 331 23.29 -0.40 21.14
CA PRO A 331 24.70 -0.08 21.26
C PRO A 331 24.91 0.76 22.53
N PRO A 332 26.00 0.53 23.29
CA PRO A 332 26.27 1.32 24.48
C PRO A 332 26.28 2.81 24.11
N PRO A 333 25.66 3.68 24.93
CA PRO A 333 25.55 5.09 24.61
C PRO A 333 26.95 5.66 24.32
N PRO A 334 27.13 6.41 23.21
CA PRO A 334 28.40 7.05 22.93
C PRO A 334 28.76 7.96 24.10
N ALA A 335 30.01 7.86 24.58
CA ALA A 335 30.51 8.73 25.64
C ALA A 335 30.25 10.20 25.26
N ALA A 336 29.59 10.93 26.15
CA ALA A 336 29.27 12.33 25.93
C ALA A 336 30.57 13.09 25.66
N VAL A 337 30.71 13.63 24.46
CA VAL A 337 31.81 14.54 24.11
C VAL A 337 31.65 15.77 25.00
N GLU A 338 32.60 15.98 25.93
CA GLU A 338 32.59 17.15 26.79
C GLU A 338 32.62 18.41 25.94
N LYS A 339 31.69 19.34 26.20
CA LYS A 339 31.59 20.59 25.45
C LYS A 339 32.81 21.46 25.75
N GLU A 340 33.52 21.88 24.71
CA GLU A 340 34.62 22.82 24.80
C GLU A 340 34.09 24.25 24.96
N TRP A 341 34.60 24.98 25.97
CA TRP A 341 34.20 26.35 26.27
C TRP A 341 35.35 27.34 26.11
N TYR A 342 34.99 28.58 25.78
CA TYR A 342 35.90 29.72 25.68
C TYR A 342 35.41 30.85 26.60
N LEU A 343 36.36 31.62 27.14
CA LEU A 343 36.13 32.72 28.09
C LEU A 343 36.79 33.99 27.53
N SER A 344 36.07 35.11 27.54
CA SER A 344 36.60 36.42 27.17
C SER A 344 36.62 37.35 28.38
N VAL A 345 37.79 37.92 28.68
CA VAL A 345 38.00 38.90 29.76
C VAL A 345 38.76 40.09 29.19
N ALA A 346 38.17 41.29 29.30
CA ALA A 346 38.76 42.53 28.79
C ALA A 346 39.19 42.48 27.31
N GLY A 347 38.48 41.71 26.48
CA GLY A 347 38.75 41.55 25.04
C GLY A 347 39.79 40.49 24.69
N GLN A 348 40.43 39.84 25.66
CA GLN A 348 41.27 38.66 25.41
C GLN A 348 40.46 37.38 25.58
N THR A 349 40.65 36.42 24.67
CA THR A 349 39.93 35.14 24.66
C THR A 349 40.85 34.00 25.11
N GLU A 350 40.41 33.21 26.06
CA GLU A 350 41.08 32.04 26.63
C GLU A 350 40.24 30.78 26.39
N GLY A 351 40.84 29.71 25.87
CA GLY A 351 40.19 28.42 25.58
C GLY A 351 40.90 27.64 24.46
N PRO A 352 40.45 26.42 24.11
CA PRO A 352 39.30 25.70 24.69
C PRO A 352 39.59 25.14 26.09
N MET A 353 38.57 25.10 26.96
CA MET A 353 38.63 24.45 28.27
C MET A 353 37.34 23.68 28.58
N PRO A 354 37.38 22.61 29.39
CA PRO A 354 36.18 21.87 29.77
C PRO A 354 35.27 22.70 30.67
N GLU A 355 33.97 22.40 30.68
CA GLU A 355 32.96 23.13 31.46
C GLU A 355 33.30 23.18 32.97
N SER A 356 33.87 22.09 33.50
CA SER A 356 34.29 21.99 34.90
C SER A 356 35.38 23.02 35.25
N ALA A 357 36.38 23.19 34.36
CA ALA A 357 37.43 24.19 34.53
C ALA A 357 36.89 25.62 34.41
N LEU A 358 35.94 25.85 33.49
CA LEU A 358 35.27 27.15 33.38
C LEU A 358 34.46 27.47 34.65
N ARG A 359 33.67 26.53 35.17
CA ARG A 359 32.87 26.70 36.40
C ARG A 359 33.74 27.05 37.62
N ALA A 360 34.92 26.45 37.73
CA ALA A 360 35.86 26.77 38.81
C ALA A 360 36.36 28.22 38.74
N ARG A 361 36.48 28.81 37.54
CA ARG A 361 36.95 30.19 37.35
C ARG A 361 35.87 31.25 37.50
N ILE A 362 34.60 30.90 37.27
CA ILE A 362 33.47 31.85 37.26
C ILE A 362 33.36 32.67 38.55
N ALA A 363 33.69 32.10 39.71
CA ALA A 363 33.63 32.80 40.98
C ALA A 363 34.57 34.03 41.07
N ASN A 364 35.62 34.07 40.23
CA ASN A 364 36.68 35.09 40.27
C ASN A 364 36.74 35.95 39.00
N LEU A 365 35.74 35.88 38.12
CA LEU A 365 35.73 36.67 36.89
C LEU A 365 35.34 38.13 37.16
N PRO A 366 36.00 39.10 36.51
CA PRO A 366 35.61 40.50 36.63
C PRO A 366 34.23 40.75 35.99
N PRO A 367 33.50 41.78 36.45
CA PRO A 367 32.24 42.20 35.82
C PRO A 367 32.47 42.50 34.34
N GLY A 368 31.74 41.84 33.45
CA GLY A 368 31.87 41.97 31.99
C GLY A 368 32.57 40.82 31.29
N ALA A 369 32.96 39.75 32.00
CA ALA A 369 33.43 38.53 31.35
C ALA A 369 32.30 37.85 30.53
N LEU A 370 32.66 37.31 29.36
CA LEU A 370 31.75 36.61 28.46
C LEU A 370 32.24 35.18 28.22
N VAL A 371 31.33 34.25 27.95
CA VAL A 371 31.62 32.85 27.65
C VAL A 371 30.94 32.42 26.36
N TRP A 372 31.54 31.46 25.67
CA TRP A 372 31.03 30.92 24.41
C TRP A 372 31.38 29.44 24.25
N ASN A 373 30.55 28.71 23.50
CA ASN A 373 30.84 27.36 23.01
C ASN A 373 30.18 27.20 21.63
N ALA A 374 30.52 26.13 20.89
CA ALA A 374 30.03 25.90 19.53
C ALA A 374 28.48 25.79 19.40
N GLY A 375 27.76 25.57 20.51
CA GLY A 375 26.30 25.52 20.55
C GLY A 375 25.63 26.86 20.86
N LEU A 376 26.39 27.93 21.11
CA LEU A 376 25.84 29.26 21.43
C LEU A 376 25.94 30.21 20.25
N PRO A 377 24.87 30.96 19.91
CA PRO A 377 24.86 31.84 18.74
C PRO A 377 25.78 33.05 18.90
N ASN A 378 26.06 33.50 20.13
CA ASN A 378 26.89 34.67 20.45
C ASN A 378 27.59 34.50 21.80
N TRP A 379 28.59 35.34 22.09
CA TRP A 379 29.20 35.46 23.41
C TRP A 379 28.17 35.97 24.43
N ILE A 380 27.99 35.24 25.53
CA ILE A 380 27.00 35.55 26.57
C ILE A 380 27.65 35.63 27.94
N THR A 381 26.96 36.20 28.92
CA THR A 381 27.47 36.23 30.30
C THR A 381 27.42 34.83 30.94
N PRO A 382 28.30 34.50 31.90
CA PRO A 382 28.25 33.24 32.63
C PRO A 382 26.89 32.93 33.29
N GLN A 383 26.13 33.97 33.68
CA GLN A 383 24.78 33.83 34.22
C GLN A 383 23.78 33.36 33.15
N GLN A 384 23.82 33.95 31.95
CA GLN A 384 22.96 33.56 30.83
C GLN A 384 23.27 32.14 30.34
N ALA A 385 24.54 31.72 30.45
CA ALA A 385 24.97 30.36 30.15
C ALA A 385 24.57 29.32 31.21
N GLY A 386 23.98 29.74 32.34
CA GLY A 386 23.63 28.84 33.45
C GLY A 386 24.84 28.30 34.23
N LEU A 387 26.00 28.93 34.10
CA LEU A 387 27.25 28.47 34.71
C LEU A 387 27.54 29.16 36.06
N ALA A 388 26.96 30.34 36.30
CA ALA A 388 27.05 31.03 37.59
C ALA A 388 25.82 30.72 38.48
N PRO A 389 25.99 30.55 39.80
CA PRO A 389 24.86 30.40 40.71
C PRO A 389 23.98 31.66 40.65
N GLN A 390 22.68 31.49 40.43
CA GLN A 390 21.74 32.61 40.42
C GLN A 390 21.75 33.28 41.79
N ALA A 391 22.01 34.60 41.82
CA ALA A 391 21.85 35.36 43.05
C ALA A 391 20.40 35.22 43.51
N ALA A 392 20.19 34.67 44.70
CA ALA A 392 18.86 34.48 45.22
C ALA A 392 18.23 35.86 45.47
N VAL A 393 17.08 36.13 44.88
CA VAL A 393 16.28 37.33 45.13
C VAL A 393 15.13 37.01 46.06
N CYS A 394 14.84 37.91 47.00
CA CYS A 394 13.70 37.77 47.88
C CYS A 394 12.41 37.84 47.08
N ARG A 395 11.59 36.79 47.09
CA ARG A 395 10.31 36.77 46.37
C ARG A 395 9.29 37.79 46.90
N ALA A 396 9.42 38.23 48.15
CA ALA A 396 8.48 39.17 48.75
C ALA A 396 8.72 40.63 48.32
N CYS A 397 9.98 41.05 48.18
CA CYS A 397 10.31 42.46 47.89
C CYS A 397 11.32 42.68 46.75
N GLY A 398 11.88 41.61 46.18
CA GLY A 398 12.84 41.68 45.08
C GLY A 398 14.29 41.99 45.48
N ALA A 399 14.59 42.16 46.77
CA ALA A 399 15.96 42.47 47.21
C ALA A 399 16.92 41.27 47.01
N ASN A 400 18.15 41.55 46.54
CA ASN A 400 19.20 40.54 46.40
C ASN A 400 19.61 39.99 47.78
N LEU A 401 19.57 38.68 47.93
CA LEU A 401 20.00 37.97 49.14
C LEU A 401 21.46 37.56 49.00
N LYS A 402 22.23 37.67 50.07
CA LYS A 402 23.59 37.13 50.10
C LYS A 402 23.51 35.59 50.14
N PRO A 403 24.48 34.87 49.52
CA PRO A 403 24.52 33.42 49.60
C PRO A 403 24.46 32.92 51.06
N GLY A 404 23.55 31.98 51.35
CA GLY A 404 23.34 31.42 52.69
C GLY A 404 22.40 32.20 53.61
N GLN A 405 21.84 33.32 53.15
CA GLN A 405 20.99 34.18 53.98
C GLN A 405 19.54 33.68 54.09
N ARG A 406 19.17 33.13 55.25
CA ARG A 406 17.85 32.50 55.48
C ARG A 406 16.65 33.46 55.54
N PHE A 407 16.89 34.77 55.75
CA PHE A 407 15.84 35.78 55.84
C PHE A 407 16.26 37.04 55.08
N CYS A 408 15.31 37.69 54.41
CA CYS A 408 15.58 38.95 53.74
C CYS A 408 15.85 40.05 54.78
N VAL A 409 17.02 40.69 54.73
CA VAL A 409 17.34 41.83 55.62
C VAL A 409 16.48 43.06 55.35
N ALA A 410 15.91 43.19 54.15
CA ALA A 410 15.08 44.35 53.80
C ALA A 410 13.64 44.24 54.35
N CYS A 411 13.05 43.03 54.35
CA CYS A 411 11.63 42.86 54.72
C CYS A 411 11.37 41.76 55.77
N GLY A 412 12.41 41.07 56.26
CA GLY A 412 12.30 40.03 57.29
C GLY A 412 11.74 38.68 56.82
N SER A 413 11.32 38.53 55.56
CA SER A 413 10.68 37.30 55.07
C SER A 413 11.66 36.12 54.96
N PRO A 414 11.28 34.89 55.39
CA PRO A 414 12.11 33.70 55.26
C PRO A 414 12.31 33.30 53.79
N GLN A 415 13.53 32.90 53.44
CA GLN A 415 13.85 32.41 52.11
C GLN A 415 13.32 30.97 51.98
N GLN A 416 12.33 30.77 51.11
CA GLN A 416 11.91 29.43 50.71
C GLN A 416 12.97 28.87 49.75
N ILE A 417 13.81 27.96 50.24
CA ILE A 417 14.77 27.21 49.44
C ILE A 417 13.96 26.20 48.64
N GLN A 418 14.08 26.21 47.31
CA GLN A 418 13.61 25.11 46.47
C GLN A 418 14.67 24.03 46.43
#